data_AF-A0A1W1VIW1-F1
#
_entry.id   AF-A0A1W1VIW1-F1
#
_cell.length_a   1.000
_cell.length_b   1.000
_cell.length_c   1.000
_cell.angle_alpha   90.00
_cell.angle_beta   90.00
_cell.angle_gamma   90.00
#
_symmetry.space_group_name_H-M   'P 1'
#
loop_
_entity.id
_entity.type
_entity.pdbx_description
1 polymer ?
#
loop_
_entity_poly.entity_id
_entity_poly.type
_entity_poly.pdbx_seq_one_letter_code
_entity_poly.pdbx_strand_id
1 'polypeptide(L)'
;MLELMVAIVLGTTIWMGYDSAQHKIAVDSKPYSANNGAAAWVLSGIFLWIATFPYYLVKRSRAVSSGSIAAPPIAPAPARPLSEELAALSDLRAAGKISEADYERAKSKLLK
;
A
#
# COMPACT_ATOMS: atom_id res chain seq x y z
N MET A 1 3.98 -4.03 -9.66
CA MET A 1 5.43 -4.20 -9.95
C MET A 1 6.24 -4.48 -8.68
N LEU A 2 6.11 -3.67 -7.62
CA LEU A 2 6.79 -3.89 -6.33
C LEU A 2 6.40 -5.22 -5.67
N GLU A 3 5.10 -5.52 -5.61
CA GLU A 3 4.59 -6.76 -5.00
C GLU A 3 5.09 -8.03 -5.71
N LEU A 4 5.19 -7.96 -7.04
CA LEU A 4 5.75 -9.05 -7.85
C LEU A 4 7.22 -9.28 -7.52
N MET A 5 8.02 -8.21 -7.36
CA MET A 5 9.42 -8.34 -6.97
C MET A 5 9.57 -8.93 -5.57
N VAL A 6 8.72 -8.54 -4.61
CA VAL A 6 8.75 -9.09 -3.25
C VAL A 6 8.38 -10.57 -3.26
N ALA A 7 7.35 -10.96 -4.00
CA ALA A 7 6.95 -12.36 -4.14
C ALA A 7 8.06 -13.22 -4.77
N ILE A 8 8.76 -12.69 -5.80
CA ILE A 8 9.90 -13.37 -6.42
C ILE A 8 11.04 -13.54 -5.42
N VAL A 9 11.42 -12.49 -4.69
CA VAL A 9 12.54 -12.56 -3.73
C VAL A 9 12.24 -13.52 -2.57
N LEU A 10 11.03 -13.48 -2.01
CA LEU A 10 10.64 -14.40 -0.93
C LEU A 10 10.53 -15.83 -1.44
N GLY A 11 9.92 -16.03 -2.62
CA GLY A 11 9.81 -17.34 -3.25
C GLY A 11 11.17 -17.97 -3.56
N THR A 12 12.11 -17.20 -4.13
CA THR A 12 13.45 -17.70 -4.44
C THR A 12 14.29 -17.95 -3.18
N THR A 13 14.12 -17.15 -2.12
CA THR A 13 14.81 -17.37 -0.84
C THR A 13 14.32 -18.65 -0.14
N ILE A 14 12.99 -18.87 -0.09
CA ILE A 14 12.39 -20.09 0.47
C ILE A 14 12.79 -21.31 -0.37
N TRP A 15 12.74 -21.19 -1.69
CA TRP A 15 13.15 -22.24 -2.61
C TRP A 15 14.63 -22.61 -2.43
N MET A 16 15.54 -21.62 -2.33
CA MET A 16 16.96 -21.86 -2.04
C MET A 16 17.19 -22.61 -0.73
N GLY A 17 16.43 -22.28 0.33
CA GLY A 17 16.49 -23.00 1.60
C GLY A 17 16.06 -24.47 1.47
N TYR A 18 14.99 -24.72 0.72
CA TYR A 18 14.48 -26.09 0.49
C TYR A 18 15.39 -26.89 -0.44
N ASP A 19 15.87 -26.29 -1.53
CA ASP A 19 16.74 -26.91 -2.52
C ASP A 19 18.10 -27.30 -1.93
N SER A 20 18.72 -26.40 -1.15
CA SER A 20 19.98 -26.70 -0.46
C SER A 20 19.84 -27.79 0.59
N ALA A 21 18.70 -27.89 1.26
CA ALA A 21 18.42 -28.96 2.22
C ALA A 21 18.16 -30.33 1.56
N GLN A 22 17.45 -30.35 0.42
CA GLN A 22 17.15 -31.56 -0.35
C GLN A 22 18.41 -32.18 -0.97
N HIS A 23 19.30 -31.35 -1.53
CA HIS A 23 20.48 -31.83 -2.25
C HIS A 23 21.69 -32.17 -1.37
N LYS A 24 21.55 -32.10 -0.03
CA LYS A 24 22.59 -32.46 0.95
C LYS A 24 23.99 -31.99 0.54
N ILE A 25 24.09 -30.73 0.09
CA ILE A 25 25.34 -30.17 -0.44
C ILE A 25 26.40 -30.31 0.66
N ALA A 26 27.46 -31.07 0.36
CA ALA A 26 28.50 -31.43 1.31
C ALA A 26 29.11 -30.14 1.90
N VAL A 27 28.98 -29.99 3.21
CA VAL A 27 29.58 -28.87 3.95
C VAL A 27 31.07 -29.16 4.02
N ASP A 28 31.86 -28.38 3.28
CA ASP A 28 33.31 -28.56 3.28
C ASP A 28 33.84 -28.08 4.62
N SER A 29 34.58 -28.92 5.36
CA SER A 29 34.99 -28.65 6.76
C SER A 29 36.08 -27.60 6.90
N LYS A 30 36.41 -26.89 5.82
CA LYS A 30 37.45 -25.86 5.79
C LYS A 30 36.92 -24.55 6.39
N PRO A 31 37.64 -23.94 7.35
CA PRO A 31 37.29 -22.61 7.84
C PRO A 31 37.34 -21.61 6.67
N TYR A 32 36.35 -20.72 6.60
CA TYR A 32 36.15 -19.70 5.56
C TYR A 32 35.74 -20.21 4.16
N SER A 33 35.18 -21.41 4.06
CA SER A 33 34.55 -21.91 2.83
C SER A 33 33.20 -21.22 2.59
N ALA A 34 32.94 -20.79 1.35
CA ALA A 34 31.60 -20.33 0.92
C ALA A 34 30.56 -21.49 0.91
N ASN A 35 31.02 -22.72 1.12
CA ASN A 35 30.21 -23.93 1.15
C ASN A 35 29.70 -24.26 2.57
N ASN A 36 29.19 -23.26 3.27
CA ASN A 36 28.70 -23.35 4.65
C ASN A 36 27.18 -23.59 4.70
N GLY A 37 26.69 -24.64 4.02
CA GLY A 37 25.33 -25.16 4.15
C GLY A 37 24.17 -24.14 4.06
N ALA A 38 23.00 -24.50 4.61
CA ALA A 38 21.78 -23.68 4.58
C ALA A 38 21.95 -22.29 5.25
N ALA A 39 22.84 -22.17 6.23
CA ALA A 39 23.07 -20.92 6.96
C ALA A 39 23.69 -19.83 6.07
N ALA A 40 24.60 -20.18 5.14
CA ALA A 40 25.19 -19.22 4.21
C ALA A 40 24.14 -18.62 3.25
N TRP A 41 23.16 -19.43 2.83
CA TRP A 41 22.05 -18.98 1.98
C TRP A 41 21.08 -18.08 2.73
N VAL A 42 20.73 -18.41 3.97
CA VAL A 42 19.92 -17.54 4.84
C VAL A 42 20.61 -16.21 5.09
N LEU A 43 21.91 -16.22 5.39
CA LEU A 43 22.70 -14.99 5.57
C LEU A 43 22.75 -14.14 4.31
N SER A 44 22.89 -14.77 3.13
CA SER A 44 22.83 -14.08 1.83
C SER A 44 21.49 -13.37 1.64
N GLY A 45 20.37 -14.01 2.01
CA GLY A 45 19.05 -13.38 2.00
C GLY A 45 18.94 -12.18 2.94
N ILE A 46 19.53 -12.27 4.14
CA ILE A 46 19.57 -11.15 5.10
C ILE A 46 20.41 -9.99 4.54
N PHE A 47 21.59 -10.25 3.96
CA PHE A 47 22.42 -9.21 3.35
C PHE A 47 21.73 -8.54 2.17
N LEU A 48 20.98 -9.30 1.37
CA LEU A 48 20.15 -8.74 0.31
C LEU A 48 19.11 -7.76 0.88
N TRP A 49 18.44 -8.11 1.99
CA TRP A 49 17.51 -7.21 2.68
C TRP A 49 18.19 -5.95 3.24
N ILE A 50 19.39 -6.09 3.80
CA ILE A 50 20.19 -4.95 4.29
C ILE A 50 20.50 -3.95 3.16
N ALA A 51 20.68 -4.40 1.92
CA ALA A 51 20.86 -3.50 0.78
C ALA A 51 19.55 -2.94 0.21
N THR A 52 18.53 -3.79 0.10
CA THR A 52 17.27 -3.44 -0.58
C THR A 52 16.38 -2.54 0.27
N PHE A 53 16.36 -2.75 1.58
CA PHE A 53 15.56 -1.97 2.53
C PHE A 53 15.94 -0.48 2.59
N PRO A 54 17.22 -0.07 2.74
CA PRO A 54 17.59 1.34 2.72
C PRO A 54 17.35 1.97 1.34
N TYR A 55 17.54 1.24 0.24
CA TYR A 55 17.19 1.74 -1.09
C TYR A 55 15.69 2.08 -1.20
N TYR A 56 14.81 1.22 -0.67
CA TYR A 56 13.38 1.50 -0.57
C TYR A 56 13.09 2.75 0.26
N LEU A 57 13.72 2.92 1.43
CA LEU A 57 13.52 4.11 2.27
C LEU A 57 13.93 5.40 1.55
N VAL A 58 15.03 5.40 0.80
CA VAL A 58 15.45 6.55 -0.02
C VAL A 58 14.43 6.83 -1.12
N LYS A 59 13.97 5.81 -1.85
CA LYS A 59 12.97 5.99 -2.92
C LYS A 59 11.64 6.49 -2.36
N ARG A 60 11.20 5.96 -1.22
CA ARG A 60 10.00 6.41 -0.50
C ARG A 60 10.14 7.86 -0.06
N SER A 61 11.27 8.22 0.57
CA SER A 61 11.55 9.60 0.97
C SER A 61 11.48 10.54 -0.23
N ARG A 62 12.08 10.18 -1.37
CA ARG A 62 12.00 10.96 -2.60
C ARG A 62 10.57 11.08 -3.13
N ALA A 63 9.79 10.02 -3.12
CA ALA A 63 8.39 10.03 -3.58
C ALA A 63 7.47 10.88 -2.69
N VAL A 64 7.72 10.89 -1.38
CA VAL A 64 7.05 11.78 -0.42
C VAL A 64 7.44 13.24 -0.70
N SER A 65 8.74 13.52 -0.82
CA SER A 65 9.25 14.88 -1.07
C SER A 65 8.85 15.43 -2.43
N SER A 66 8.67 14.59 -3.45
CA SER A 66 8.26 15.02 -4.79
C SER A 66 6.74 15.15 -4.95
N GLY A 67 5.94 14.89 -3.90
CA GLY A 67 4.48 14.89 -3.99
C GLY A 67 3.92 13.80 -4.91
N SER A 68 4.74 12.79 -5.28
CA SER A 68 4.36 11.70 -6.18
C SER A 68 3.49 10.64 -5.51
N ILE A 69 3.08 10.84 -4.24
CA ILE A 69 2.09 9.99 -3.60
C ILE A 69 0.74 10.41 -4.16
N ALA A 70 0.25 9.64 -5.14
CA ALA A 70 -1.11 9.76 -5.61
C ALA A 70 -2.04 9.62 -4.41
N ALA A 71 -2.90 10.62 -4.20
CA ALA A 71 -3.98 10.50 -3.22
C ALA A 71 -4.80 9.23 -3.56
N PRO A 72 -5.25 8.46 -2.55
CA PRO A 72 -6.19 7.38 -2.82
C PRO A 72 -7.35 7.96 -3.62
N PRO A 73 -7.87 7.24 -4.64
CA PRO A 73 -9.00 7.73 -5.40
C PRO A 73 -10.10 8.07 -4.41
N ILE A 74 -10.40 9.37 -4.29
CA ILE A 74 -11.56 9.84 -3.55
C ILE A 74 -12.72 9.27 -4.34
N ALA A 75 -13.30 8.17 -3.85
CA ALA A 75 -14.52 7.65 -4.42
C ALA A 75 -15.50 8.84 -4.43
N PRO A 76 -16.08 9.21 -5.59
CA PRO A 76 -17.12 10.23 -5.60
C PRO A 76 -18.15 9.79 -4.57
N ALA A 77 -18.49 10.68 -3.64
CA ALA A 77 -19.47 10.39 -2.61
C ALA A 77 -20.71 9.80 -3.31
N PRO A 78 -21.27 8.68 -2.82
CA PRO A 78 -22.44 8.09 -3.44
C PRO A 78 -23.50 9.18 -3.57
N ALA A 79 -24.03 9.36 -4.77
CA ALA A 79 -25.08 10.34 -5.02
C ALA A 79 -26.22 10.02 -4.05
N ARG A 80 -26.45 10.92 -3.08
CA ARG A 80 -27.55 10.73 -2.13
C ARG A 80 -28.86 10.78 -2.91
N PRO A 81 -29.86 9.96 -2.55
CA PRO A 81 -31.17 10.05 -3.16
C PRO A 81 -31.76 11.44 -2.92
N LEU A 82 -32.43 11.98 -3.94
CA LEU A 82 -33.02 13.33 -3.92
C LEU A 82 -33.89 13.59 -2.68
N SER A 83 -34.59 12.58 -2.18
CA SER A 83 -35.40 12.66 -0.96
C SER A 83 -34.58 12.94 0.30
N GLU A 84 -33.39 12.36 0.41
CA GLU A 84 -32.48 12.54 1.55
C GLU A 84 -31.80 13.92 1.49
N GLU A 85 -31.50 14.41 0.29
CA GLU A 85 -30.95 15.75 0.10
C GLU A 85 -31.98 16.84 0.41
N LEU A 86 -33.24 16.65 0.01
CA LEU A 86 -34.35 17.54 0.38
C LEU A 86 -34.62 17.53 1.90
N ALA A 87 -34.57 16.36 2.54
CA ALA A 87 -34.72 16.23 4.00
C ALA A 87 -33.59 16.96 4.75
N ALA A 88 -32.34 16.81 4.30
CA ALA A 88 -31.20 17.50 4.90
C ALA A 88 -31.33 19.04 4.75
N LEU A 89 -31.83 19.53 3.62
CA LEU A 89 -32.10 20.96 3.42
C LEU A 89 -33.23 21.45 4.35
N SER A 90 -34.29 20.67 4.55
CA SER A 90 -35.36 21.05 5.47
C SER A 90 -34.90 21.08 6.92
N ASP A 91 -34.01 20.17 7.32
CA ASP A 91 -33.44 20.14 8.67
C ASP A 91 -32.51 21.34 8.92
N LEU A 92 -31.71 21.73 7.92
CA LEU A 92 -30.86 22.92 8.00
C LEU A 92 -31.67 24.21 8.11
N ARG A 93 -32.81 24.28 7.42
CA ARG A 93 -33.77 25.39 7.52
C ARG A 93 -34.42 25.41 8.90
N ALA A 94 -34.89 24.27 9.40
CA ALA A 94 -35.50 24.15 10.72
C ALA A 94 -34.51 24.50 11.85
N ALA A 95 -33.22 24.20 11.67
CA ALA A 95 -32.15 24.58 12.56
C ALA A 95 -31.72 26.07 12.45
N GLY A 96 -32.35 26.85 11.55
CA GLY A 96 -32.04 28.26 11.32
C GLY A 96 -30.65 28.52 10.71
N LYS A 97 -30.01 27.50 10.14
CA LYS A 97 -28.66 27.59 9.56
C LYS A 97 -28.65 28.12 8.14
N ILE A 98 -29.78 28.05 7.45
CA ILE A 98 -29.98 28.59 6.11
C ILE A 98 -31.23 29.47 6.09
N SER A 99 -31.19 30.53 5.28
CA SER A 99 -32.33 31.42 5.10
C SER A 99 -33.39 30.78 4.21
N GLU A 100 -34.62 31.28 4.30
CA GLU A 100 -35.75 30.78 3.52
C GLU A 100 -35.55 30.93 2.00
N ALA A 101 -34.92 32.05 1.62
CA ALA A 101 -34.57 32.32 0.23
C ALA A 101 -33.49 31.34 -0.29
N ASP A 102 -32.56 30.95 0.57
CA ASP A 102 -31.49 30.00 0.21
C ASP A 102 -32.03 28.56 0.10
N TYR A 103 -32.98 28.19 0.96
CA TYR A 103 -33.67 26.91 0.89
C TYR A 103 -34.44 26.72 -0.43
N GLU A 104 -35.26 27.70 -0.83
CA GLU A 104 -36.03 27.61 -2.08
C GLU A 104 -35.15 27.64 -3.33
N ARG A 105 -34.02 28.36 -3.28
CA ARG A 105 -33.01 28.35 -4.35
C ARG A 105 -32.30 27.01 -4.46
N ALA A 106 -32.01 26.35 -3.34
CA ALA A 106 -31.38 25.02 -3.34
C ALA A 106 -32.37 23.94 -3.83
N LYS A 107 -33.60 23.96 -3.31
CA LYS A 107 -34.68 23.05 -3.70
C LYS A 107 -35.01 23.13 -5.20
N SER A 108 -35.09 24.33 -5.76
CA SER A 108 -35.36 24.52 -7.20
C SER A 108 -34.22 24.09 -8.13
N LYS A 109 -32.99 23.99 -7.62
CA LYS A 109 -31.85 23.42 -8.38
C LYS A 109 -31.88 21.90 -8.39
N LEU A 110 -32.39 21.29 -7.32
CA LEU A 110 -32.49 19.83 -7.17
C LEU A 110 -33.69 19.21 -7.92
N LEU A 111 -34.72 20.01 -8.20
CA LEU A 111 -35.95 19.59 -8.91
C LEU A 111 -35.92 19.86 -10.43
N LYS A 112 -34.78 20.22 -11.00
CA LYS A 112 -34.58 20.44 -12.45
C LYS A 112 -33.93 19.23 -13.10
#